data_AF-A0A832M7H6-F1
#
_entry.id   AF-A0A832M7H6-F1
#
_cell.length_a   1.000
_cell.length_b   1.000
_cell.length_c   1.000
_cell.angle_alpha   90.00
_cell.angle_beta   90.00
_cell.angle_gamma   90.00
#
_symmetry.space_group_name_H-M   'P 1'
#
loop_
_entity.id
_entity.type
_entity.pdbx_description
1 polymer ?
#
loop_
_entity_poly.entity_id
_entity_poly.type
_entity_poly.pdbx_seq_one_letter_code
_entity_poly.pdbx_strand_id
1 'polypeptide(L)'
;MRRRFSELIVTQELALVALLYAFYLYECVLWLPLQTQTFCWRVGGRFAPRTPAVIIPVSPLGAVLASLMPGYARTFATATWPVSLSPQSVNNLDPYGAADTLALAPREILFADRPTFYARGTTLYAGQSAFCKCHTPDAARDLLAFLRQLAAADEVTREDLLAARIAARFDGPAIRERLAAVRTATRNLTTAGLLTFLMLFVFVPAALLDSHARPLLWPAVTVAALNAILIAWAFMRAAKDLNVHKAGRIVHATEVALLPFLSPRAAERLALHAMLGFEPVAVALELCKPAVANEVAATALRRLSHPLPPLEGANIEPMRQRLLAALRTALQARNIDEAKLLAAPNAIGADAHSHCPRCLMQYRQPPDGTTPCPHCKSVTLLPLASV
;
A
#
# COMPACT_ATOMS: atom_id res chain seq x y z
N MET A 1 11.69 -54.87 8.70
CA MET A 1 12.44 -53.69 9.19
C MET A 1 12.67 -52.64 8.10
N ARG A 2 13.22 -52.98 6.91
CA ARG A 2 13.44 -52.01 5.80
C ARG A 2 12.19 -51.22 5.36
N ARG A 3 11.00 -51.84 5.27
CA ARG A 3 9.76 -51.13 4.90
C ARG A 3 9.32 -50.04 5.90
N ARG A 4 9.45 -50.30 7.21
CA ARG A 4 9.09 -49.29 8.24
C ARG A 4 10.06 -48.11 8.24
N PHE A 5 11.35 -48.37 7.99
CA PHE A 5 12.33 -47.29 7.85
C PHE A 5 12.07 -46.42 6.60
N SER A 6 11.67 -47.00 5.47
CA SER A 6 11.31 -46.22 4.28
C SER A 6 10.06 -45.37 4.50
N GLU A 7 9.05 -45.88 5.22
CA GLU A 7 7.82 -45.12 5.53
C GLU A 7 8.12 -43.90 6.40
N LEU A 8 8.96 -44.05 7.44
CA LEU A 8 9.33 -42.96 8.33
C LEU A 8 10.06 -41.82 7.59
N ILE A 9 11.00 -42.17 6.71
CA ILE A 9 11.76 -41.20 5.91
C ILE A 9 10.84 -40.40 4.99
N VAL A 10 9.94 -41.07 4.26
CA VAL A 10 8.97 -40.39 3.38
C VAL A 10 8.10 -39.41 4.18
N THR A 11 7.71 -39.79 5.40
CA THR A 11 6.87 -38.94 6.25
C THR A 11 7.61 -37.66 6.66
N GLN A 12 8.90 -37.76 6.98
CA GLN A 12 9.74 -36.60 7.32
C GLN A 12 9.98 -35.67 6.12
N GLU A 13 10.24 -36.24 4.94
CA GLU A 13 10.43 -35.47 3.70
C GLU A 13 9.15 -34.70 3.31
N LEU A 14 7.98 -35.35 3.41
CA LEU A 14 6.70 -34.71 3.15
C LEU A 14 6.37 -33.62 4.18
N ALA A 15 6.71 -33.82 5.45
CA ALA A 15 6.55 -32.79 6.47
C ALA A 15 7.40 -31.54 6.17
N LEU A 16 8.63 -31.71 5.68
CA LEU A 16 9.48 -30.59 5.26
C LEU A 16 8.88 -29.84 4.07
N VAL A 17 8.36 -30.56 3.07
CA VAL A 17 7.65 -29.94 1.94
C VAL A 17 6.42 -29.17 2.41
N ALA A 18 5.61 -29.75 3.29
CA ALA A 18 4.45 -29.06 3.86
C ALA A 18 4.84 -27.78 4.60
N LEU A 19 5.94 -27.82 5.37
CA LEU A 19 6.48 -26.65 6.04
C LEU A 19 6.96 -25.57 5.04
N LEU A 20 7.61 -25.96 3.95
CA LEU A 20 7.99 -25.03 2.88
C LEU A 20 6.77 -24.37 2.23
N TYR A 21 5.69 -25.12 1.96
CA TYR A 21 4.43 -24.53 1.48
C TYR A 21 3.82 -23.57 2.50
N ALA A 22 3.83 -23.92 3.79
CA ALA A 22 3.33 -23.05 4.83
C ALA A 22 4.09 -21.71 4.88
N PHE A 23 5.43 -21.75 4.80
CA PHE A 23 6.25 -20.54 4.69
C PHE A 23 5.96 -19.74 3.42
N TYR A 24 5.79 -20.41 2.28
CA TYR A 24 5.43 -19.74 1.03
C TYR A 24 4.07 -19.04 1.12
N LEU A 25 3.07 -19.69 1.71
CA LEU A 25 1.74 -19.10 1.92
C LEU A 25 1.80 -17.93 2.90
N TYR A 26 2.60 -18.05 3.96
CA TYR A 26 2.84 -16.94 4.88
C TYR A 26 3.45 -15.73 4.17
N GLU A 27 4.41 -15.94 3.26
CA GLU A 27 5.02 -14.89 2.43
C GLU A 27 4.10 -14.34 1.33
N CYS A 28 2.97 -15.00 1.06
CA CYS A 28 1.88 -14.43 0.27
C CYS A 28 1.01 -13.47 1.09
N VAL A 29 1.13 -13.46 2.42
CA VAL A 29 0.44 -12.50 3.29
C VAL A 29 1.33 -11.27 3.48
N LEU A 30 0.92 -10.15 2.90
CA LEU A 30 1.59 -8.87 3.06
C LEU A 30 1.08 -8.19 4.34
N TRP A 31 1.98 -7.97 5.30
CA TRP A 31 1.71 -7.25 6.52
C TRP A 31 1.99 -5.76 6.32
N LEU A 32 0.94 -4.96 6.17
CA LEU A 32 1.02 -3.55 5.76
C LEU A 32 0.28 -2.65 6.76
N PRO A 33 0.73 -1.39 6.96
CA PRO A 33 -0.01 -0.43 7.77
C PRO A 33 -1.45 -0.26 7.27
N LEU A 34 -2.42 -0.10 8.19
CA LEU A 34 -3.86 0.01 7.85
C LEU A 34 -4.20 1.21 6.93
N GLN A 35 -3.35 2.23 6.90
CA GLN A 35 -3.48 3.40 6.02
C GLN A 35 -2.98 3.14 4.58
N THR A 36 -2.46 1.94 4.31
CA THR A 36 -1.99 1.56 2.97
C THR A 36 -3.15 1.16 2.09
N GLN A 37 -3.19 1.68 0.87
CA GLN A 37 -4.02 1.13 -0.19
C GLN A 37 -3.13 0.28 -1.10
N THR A 38 -3.48 -0.99 -1.24
CA THR A 38 -2.78 -1.88 -2.18
C THR A 38 -3.57 -2.07 -3.45
N PHE A 39 -2.86 -2.32 -4.55
CA PHE A 39 -3.41 -2.69 -5.84
C PHE A 39 -2.83 -4.03 -6.25
N CYS A 40 -3.65 -5.07 -6.13
CA CYS A 40 -3.25 -6.44 -6.45
C CYS A 40 -3.69 -6.78 -7.86
N TRP A 41 -2.78 -7.36 -8.65
CA TRP A 41 -3.12 -7.95 -9.93
C TRP A 41 -4.07 -9.13 -9.76
N ARG A 42 -5.12 -9.18 -10.57
CA ARG A 42 -6.06 -10.31 -10.68
C ARG A 42 -5.90 -11.00 -12.03
N VAL A 43 -6.25 -12.28 -12.05
CA VAL A 43 -6.40 -13.07 -13.29
C VAL A 43 -7.26 -12.29 -14.29
N GLY A 44 -6.78 -12.18 -15.53
CA GLY A 44 -7.39 -11.31 -16.56
C GLY A 44 -6.75 -9.93 -16.70
N GLY A 45 -5.56 -9.72 -16.13
CA GLY A 45 -4.72 -8.56 -16.43
C GLY A 45 -5.13 -7.26 -15.72
N ARG A 46 -5.93 -7.35 -14.65
CA ARG A 46 -6.62 -6.20 -14.06
C ARG A 46 -6.19 -6.00 -12.61
N PHE A 47 -5.87 -4.77 -12.23
CA PHE A 47 -5.60 -4.43 -10.83
C PHE A 47 -6.90 -4.10 -10.11
N ALA A 48 -6.99 -4.55 -8.86
CA ALA A 48 -8.07 -4.19 -7.97
C ALA A 48 -7.50 -3.64 -6.65
N PRO A 49 -8.11 -2.57 -6.10
CA PRO A 49 -7.76 -2.08 -4.78
C PRO A 49 -8.07 -3.15 -3.73
N ARG A 50 -7.18 -3.28 -2.75
CA ARG A 50 -7.36 -4.07 -1.54
C ARG A 50 -6.91 -3.22 -0.34
N THR A 51 -7.76 -3.15 0.67
CA THR A 51 -7.42 -2.59 1.96
C THR A 51 -6.89 -3.70 2.87
N PRO A 52 -5.85 -3.45 3.67
CA PRO A 52 -5.38 -4.40 4.67
C PRO A 52 -6.48 -4.74 5.67
N ALA A 53 -6.75 -6.04 5.85
CA ALA A 53 -7.73 -6.52 6.82
C ALA A 53 -7.09 -6.57 8.22
N VAL A 54 -7.80 -6.06 9.24
CA VAL A 54 -7.38 -6.16 10.63
C VAL A 54 -7.59 -7.60 11.09
N ILE A 55 -6.51 -8.37 11.24
CA ILE A 55 -6.56 -9.72 11.82
C ILE A 55 -6.35 -9.67 13.34
N ILE A 56 -5.47 -8.78 13.79
CA ILE A 56 -5.10 -8.61 15.19
C ILE A 56 -5.54 -7.21 15.63
N PRO A 57 -6.58 -7.06 16.48
CA PRO A 57 -7.14 -5.75 16.84
C PRO A 57 -6.14 -4.75 17.43
N VAL A 58 -5.08 -5.25 18.09
CA VAL A 58 -4.04 -4.42 18.71
C VAL A 58 -2.87 -4.08 17.77
N SER A 59 -2.82 -4.67 16.57
CA SER A 59 -1.73 -4.46 15.63
C SER A 59 -2.01 -3.26 14.72
N PRO A 60 -1.04 -2.34 14.52
CA PRO A 60 -1.16 -1.29 13.51
C PRO A 60 -1.01 -1.82 12.07
N LEU A 61 -0.80 -3.13 11.90
CA LEU A 61 -0.64 -3.80 10.63
C LEU A 61 -1.90 -4.62 10.30
N GLY A 62 -2.39 -4.46 9.08
CA GLY A 62 -3.36 -5.37 8.47
C GLY A 62 -2.69 -6.33 7.50
N ALA A 63 -3.42 -7.37 7.15
CA ALA A 63 -2.99 -8.38 6.20
C ALA A 63 -3.65 -8.16 4.83
N VAL A 64 -2.87 -8.28 3.76
CA VAL A 64 -3.36 -8.39 2.39
C VAL A 64 -2.82 -9.67 1.79
N LEU A 65 -3.72 -10.54 1.31
CA LEU A 65 -3.31 -11.70 0.54
C LEU A 65 -2.88 -11.26 -0.87
N ALA A 66 -1.60 -11.39 -1.16
CA ALA A 66 -1.05 -11.28 -2.50
C ALA A 66 -1.48 -12.46 -3.37
N SER A 67 -1.10 -12.42 -4.65
CA SER A 67 -1.28 -13.58 -5.51
C SER A 67 -0.48 -14.78 -5.05
N LEU A 68 -1.15 -15.93 -5.01
CA LEU A 68 -0.53 -17.21 -4.72
C LEU A 68 0.43 -17.67 -5.82
N MET A 69 0.24 -17.20 -7.07
CA MET A 69 1.12 -17.53 -8.17
C MET A 69 2.25 -16.49 -8.28
N PRO A 70 3.53 -16.90 -8.19
CA PRO A 70 4.64 -15.97 -8.27
C PRO A 70 4.86 -15.48 -9.71
N GLY A 71 5.54 -14.35 -9.83
CA GLY A 71 5.99 -13.81 -11.11
C GLY A 71 4.93 -13.04 -11.91
N TYR A 72 3.71 -13.53 -12.04
CA TYR A 72 2.69 -12.88 -12.89
C TYR A 72 1.95 -11.74 -12.19
N ALA A 73 1.73 -11.89 -10.90
CA ALA A 73 1.04 -10.90 -10.14
C ALA A 73 2.02 -9.90 -9.53
N ARG A 74 1.65 -8.64 -9.64
CA ARG A 74 2.31 -7.55 -8.95
C ARG A 74 1.34 -6.98 -7.95
N THR A 75 1.85 -6.69 -6.77
CA THR A 75 1.15 -5.90 -5.78
C THR A 75 1.88 -4.58 -5.67
N PHE A 76 1.14 -3.47 -5.77
CA PHE A 76 1.68 -2.14 -5.51
C PHE A 76 1.02 -1.61 -4.24
N ALA A 77 1.82 -1.11 -3.31
CA ALA A 77 1.35 -0.38 -2.14
C ALA A 77 1.49 1.12 -2.39
N THR A 78 0.46 1.84 -1.96
CA THR A 78 0.40 3.30 -1.93
C THR A 78 -0.05 3.73 -0.55
N ALA A 79 0.30 4.95 -0.19
CA ALA A 79 0.05 5.47 1.13
C ALA A 79 -0.38 6.93 1.03
N THR A 80 -1.41 7.28 1.78
CA THR A 80 -1.75 8.68 2.05
C THR A 80 -0.63 9.32 2.87
N TRP A 81 -0.63 10.65 2.95
CA TRP A 81 0.32 11.34 3.80
C TRP A 81 0.06 11.05 5.28
N PRO A 82 1.11 10.73 6.07
CA PRO A 82 0.97 10.49 7.50
C PRO A 82 0.89 11.79 8.31
N VAL A 83 0.89 12.95 7.64
CA VAL A 83 0.89 14.30 8.24
C VAL A 83 0.05 15.25 7.40
N SER A 84 -0.51 16.27 8.04
CA SER A 84 -1.15 17.41 7.37
C SER A 84 -0.22 18.61 7.44
N LEU A 85 -0.03 19.31 6.32
CA LEU A 85 0.89 20.44 6.20
C LEU A 85 0.15 21.73 5.86
N SER A 86 0.54 22.80 6.54
CA SER A 86 0.21 24.19 6.20
C SER A 86 1.51 25.00 6.05
N PRO A 87 1.48 26.21 5.48
CA PRO A 87 2.67 27.07 5.45
C PRO A 87 3.21 27.45 6.84
N GLN A 88 2.33 27.44 7.85
CA GLN A 88 2.65 27.84 9.22
C GLN A 88 3.01 26.65 10.11
N SER A 89 2.51 25.45 9.81
CA SER A 89 2.57 24.31 10.73
C SER A 89 2.59 22.94 10.05
N VAL A 90 2.98 21.94 10.84
CA VAL A 90 2.84 20.51 10.52
C VAL A 90 2.08 19.81 11.63
N ASN A 91 1.10 18.98 11.25
CA ASN A 91 0.29 18.20 12.15
C ASN A 91 0.43 16.70 11.87
N ASN A 92 0.43 15.86 12.91
CA ASN A 92 0.58 14.41 12.77
C ASN A 92 -0.71 13.64 12.40
N LEU A 93 -1.77 14.35 12.00
CA LEU A 93 -3.01 13.76 11.51
C LEU A 93 -3.01 13.63 9.99
N ASP A 94 -3.60 12.53 9.50
CA ASP A 94 -3.87 12.29 8.08
C ASP A 94 -4.92 13.29 7.54
N PRO A 95 -4.67 13.99 6.42
CA PRO A 95 -5.63 14.93 5.83
C PRO A 95 -6.98 14.31 5.44
N TYR A 96 -7.07 12.98 5.31
CA TYR A 96 -8.35 12.28 5.07
C TYR A 96 -9.18 12.04 6.36
N GLY A 97 -8.67 12.46 7.53
CA GLY A 97 -9.35 12.39 8.82
C GLY A 97 -9.49 10.97 9.38
N ALA A 98 -8.54 10.06 9.10
CA ALA A 98 -8.53 8.72 9.69
C ALA A 98 -8.02 8.73 11.14
N ALA A 99 -8.81 9.27 12.07
CA ALA A 99 -8.44 9.43 13.48
C ALA A 99 -8.08 8.11 14.19
N ASP A 100 -8.62 6.96 13.74
CA ASP A 100 -8.53 5.68 14.47
C ASP A 100 -7.20 4.92 14.31
N THR A 101 -6.25 5.40 13.50
CA THR A 101 -5.11 4.58 13.08
C THR A 101 -3.77 4.95 13.73
N LEU A 102 -3.68 6.07 14.43
CA LEU A 102 -2.45 6.49 15.10
C LEU A 102 -2.65 6.46 16.60
N ALA A 103 -1.88 5.62 17.29
CA ALA A 103 -1.78 5.57 18.76
C ALA A 103 -1.13 6.84 19.37
N LEU A 104 -1.00 7.92 18.59
CA LEU A 104 -0.34 9.16 19.00
C LEU A 104 -1.40 10.25 19.17
N ALA A 105 -1.27 11.01 20.26
CA ALA A 105 -2.08 12.20 20.46
C ALA A 105 -1.87 13.20 19.30
N PRO A 106 -2.91 13.92 18.88
CA PRO A 106 -2.80 15.03 17.94
C PRO A 106 -1.74 16.01 18.40
N ARG A 107 -0.87 16.41 17.48
CA ARG A 107 0.19 17.36 17.75
C ARG A 107 0.42 18.23 16.53
N GLU A 108 0.28 19.53 16.73
CA GLU A 108 0.67 20.56 15.79
C GLU A 108 2.03 21.16 16.21
N ILE A 109 2.87 21.44 15.24
CA ILE A 109 4.18 22.08 15.44
C ILE A 109 4.27 23.24 14.46
N LEU A 110 4.48 24.44 14.97
CA LEU A 110 4.68 25.64 14.16
C LEU A 110 6.10 25.65 13.59
N PHE A 111 6.24 26.01 12.32
CA PHE A 111 7.57 26.19 11.71
C PHE A 111 8.31 27.39 12.31
N ALA A 112 7.58 28.37 12.86
CA ALA A 112 8.13 29.52 13.58
C ALA A 112 9.00 29.10 14.78
N ASP A 113 8.67 27.98 15.42
CA ASP A 113 9.39 27.44 16.58
C ASP A 113 10.73 26.75 16.20
N ARG A 114 11.07 26.73 14.91
CA ARG A 114 12.27 26.08 14.35
C ARG A 114 12.46 24.64 14.86
N PRO A 115 11.46 23.77 14.67
CA PRO A 115 11.49 22.42 15.21
C PRO A 115 12.64 21.58 14.64
N THR A 116 13.25 20.76 15.48
CA THR A 116 14.25 19.77 15.06
C THR A 116 13.59 18.44 14.75
N PHE A 117 13.59 18.04 13.48
CA PHE A 117 13.12 16.73 13.02
C PHE A 117 14.28 15.77 12.75
N TYR A 118 14.05 14.49 13.08
CA TYR A 118 14.88 13.37 12.63
C TYR A 118 14.04 12.11 12.40
N ALA A 119 14.59 11.14 11.68
CA ALA A 119 13.94 9.87 11.37
C ALA A 119 14.76 8.71 11.93
N ARG A 120 14.09 7.74 12.55
CA ARG A 120 14.69 6.47 13.00
C ARG A 120 13.81 5.32 12.53
N GLY A 121 14.33 4.51 11.60
CA GLY A 121 13.54 3.47 10.94
C GLY A 121 12.35 4.08 10.21
N THR A 122 11.13 3.62 10.51
CA THR A 122 9.88 4.12 9.94
C THR A 122 9.29 5.32 10.68
N THR A 123 9.86 5.72 11.83
CA THR A 123 9.24 6.73 12.70
C THR A 123 9.97 8.06 12.56
N LEU A 124 9.19 9.12 12.36
CA LEU A 124 9.66 10.51 12.39
C LEU A 124 9.47 11.07 13.80
N TYR A 125 10.48 11.78 14.30
CA TYR A 125 10.49 12.39 15.62
C TYR A 125 10.60 13.90 15.52
N ALA A 126 9.97 14.60 16.46
CA ALA A 126 10.07 16.04 16.64
C ALA A 126 10.54 16.32 18.07
N GLY A 127 11.84 16.62 18.21
CA GLY A 127 12.53 16.57 19.50
C GLY A 127 12.59 15.14 20.05
N GLN A 128 12.23 14.93 21.31
CA GLN A 128 12.31 13.60 21.94
C GLN A 128 11.07 12.72 21.68
N SER A 129 9.99 13.27 21.14
CA SER A 129 8.73 12.55 21.00
C SER A 129 8.53 12.04 19.57
N ALA A 130 7.96 10.84 19.44
CA ALA A 130 7.49 10.33 18.16
C ALA A 130 6.41 11.26 17.61
N PHE A 131 6.55 11.65 16.35
CA PHE A 131 5.65 12.59 15.69
C PHE A 131 4.67 11.83 14.79
N CYS A 132 5.17 11.08 13.82
CA CYS A 132 4.36 10.24 12.96
C CYS A 132 5.12 8.96 12.55
N LYS A 133 4.38 7.95 12.10
CA LYS A 133 4.94 6.70 11.57
C LYS A 133 4.70 6.64 10.07
N CYS A 134 5.79 6.57 9.31
CA CYS A 134 5.76 6.37 7.87
C CYS A 134 5.67 4.87 7.53
N HIS A 135 5.38 4.59 6.27
CA HIS A 135 5.19 3.22 5.78
C HIS A 135 6.51 2.45 5.64
N THR A 136 7.58 3.16 5.26
CA THR A 136 8.92 2.59 5.08
C THR A 136 9.98 3.56 5.61
N PRO A 137 11.21 3.09 5.89
CA PRO A 137 12.31 3.96 6.25
C PRO A 137 12.66 4.98 5.15
N ASP A 138 12.45 4.60 3.89
CA ASP A 138 12.70 5.47 2.74
C ASP A 138 11.69 6.61 2.70
N ALA A 139 10.40 6.33 2.94
CA ALA A 139 9.38 7.35 3.07
C ALA A 139 9.62 8.28 4.28
N ALA A 140 10.11 7.75 5.41
CA ALA A 140 10.45 8.58 6.57
C ALA A 140 11.60 9.56 6.28
N ARG A 141 12.61 9.12 5.52
CA ARG A 141 13.74 9.97 5.11
C ARG A 141 13.34 11.02 4.08
N ASP A 142 12.53 10.64 3.10
CA ASP A 142 11.96 11.56 2.11
C ASP A 142 11.09 12.64 2.78
N LEU A 143 10.19 12.25 3.68
CA LEU A 143 9.37 13.20 4.44
C LEU A 143 10.24 14.10 5.33
N LEU A 144 11.25 13.55 6.00
CA LEU A 144 12.20 14.34 6.80
C LEU A 144 12.92 15.40 5.95
N ALA A 145 13.40 15.02 4.76
CA ALA A 145 14.08 15.95 3.86
C ALA A 145 13.14 17.09 3.44
N PHE A 146 11.90 16.77 3.11
CA PHE A 146 10.89 17.75 2.75
C PHE A 146 10.53 18.68 3.92
N LEU A 147 10.34 18.15 5.13
CA LEU A 147 10.07 18.96 6.33
C LEU A 147 11.23 19.91 6.67
N ARG A 148 12.48 19.48 6.47
CA ARG A 148 13.65 20.36 6.63
C ARG A 148 13.67 21.48 5.59
N GLN A 149 13.31 21.18 4.35
CA GLN A 149 13.19 22.17 3.30
C GLN A 149 12.11 23.21 3.64
N LEU A 150 10.93 22.76 4.11
CA LEU A 150 9.85 23.64 4.55
C LEU A 150 10.28 24.50 5.76
N ALA A 151 10.92 23.91 6.77
CA ALA A 151 11.37 24.63 7.95
C ALA A 151 12.41 25.73 7.62
N ALA A 152 13.19 25.57 6.56
CA ALA A 152 14.19 26.54 6.10
C ALA A 152 13.62 27.63 5.17
N ALA A 153 12.53 27.34 4.47
CA ALA A 153 11.87 28.28 3.55
C ALA A 153 11.05 29.34 4.31
N ASP A 154 10.81 30.49 3.68
CA ASP A 154 9.81 31.46 4.14
C ASP A 154 8.38 31.00 3.81
N GLU A 155 7.37 31.70 4.31
CA GLU A 155 5.97 31.27 4.19
C GLU A 155 5.47 31.19 2.74
N VAL A 156 5.86 32.15 1.89
CA VAL A 156 5.47 32.18 0.47
C VAL A 156 6.12 31.00 -0.26
N THR A 157 7.42 30.79 -0.06
CA THR A 157 8.15 29.67 -0.67
C THR A 157 7.63 28.32 -0.16
N ARG A 158 7.22 28.22 1.12
CA ARG A 158 6.57 27.00 1.65
C ARG A 158 5.28 26.67 0.91
N GLU A 159 4.44 27.68 0.62
CA GLU A 159 3.21 27.48 -0.15
C GLU A 159 3.51 26.84 -1.51
N ASP A 160 4.47 27.40 -2.24
CA ASP A 160 4.89 26.89 -3.55
C ASP A 160 5.46 25.47 -3.47
N LEU A 161 6.31 25.21 -2.47
CA LEU A 161 6.87 23.88 -2.22
C LEU A 161 5.79 22.84 -1.90
N LEU A 162 4.79 23.22 -1.10
CA LEU A 162 3.65 22.36 -0.78
C LEU A 162 2.80 22.07 -2.02
N ALA A 163 2.46 23.09 -2.79
CA ALA A 163 1.69 22.95 -4.03
C ALA A 163 2.41 22.05 -5.04
N ALA A 164 3.69 22.30 -5.28
CA ALA A 164 4.52 21.48 -6.17
C ALA A 164 4.61 20.03 -5.70
N ARG A 165 4.81 19.81 -4.39
CA ARG A 165 4.90 18.46 -3.83
C ARG A 165 3.58 17.72 -3.97
N ILE A 166 2.45 18.35 -3.71
CA ILE A 166 1.12 17.74 -3.87
C ILE A 166 0.86 17.39 -5.34
N ALA A 167 1.12 18.32 -6.27
CA ALA A 167 0.95 18.09 -7.69
C ALA A 167 1.77 16.88 -8.18
N ALA A 168 3.02 16.76 -7.75
CA ALA A 168 3.89 15.62 -8.08
C ALA A 168 3.32 14.26 -7.63
N ARG A 169 2.51 14.20 -6.57
CA ARG A 169 1.87 12.96 -6.11
C ARG A 169 0.69 12.52 -6.98
N PHE A 170 0.15 13.44 -7.79
CA PHE A 170 -0.94 13.21 -8.75
C PHE A 170 -0.43 13.13 -10.20
N ASP A 171 0.89 13.13 -10.43
CA ASP A 171 1.50 13.09 -11.76
C ASP A 171 1.28 11.73 -12.46
N GLY A 172 0.24 11.67 -13.29
CA GLY A 172 -0.10 10.49 -14.09
C GLY A 172 1.04 10.02 -15.01
N PRO A 173 1.67 10.91 -15.81
CA PRO A 173 2.89 10.58 -16.56
C PRO A 173 3.99 9.92 -15.72
N ALA A 174 4.35 10.49 -14.57
CA ALA A 174 5.39 9.92 -13.70
C ALA A 174 4.99 8.55 -13.14
N ILE A 175 3.70 8.33 -12.81
CA ILE A 175 3.19 7.02 -12.39
C ILE A 175 3.35 6.00 -13.51
N ARG A 176 3.01 6.33 -14.76
CA ARG A 176 3.16 5.42 -15.91
C ARG A 176 4.62 5.09 -16.19
N GLU A 177 5.50 6.08 -16.14
CA GLU A 177 6.94 5.88 -16.29
C GLU A 177 7.47 4.95 -15.20
N ARG A 178 7.12 5.21 -13.92
CA ARG A 178 7.52 4.36 -12.80
C ARG A 178 6.99 2.93 -12.95
N LEU A 179 5.74 2.77 -13.39
CA LEU A 179 5.15 1.46 -13.66
C LEU A 179 5.97 0.75 -14.74
N ALA A 180 6.26 1.40 -15.87
CA ALA A 180 7.06 0.84 -16.95
C ALA A 180 8.47 0.44 -16.48
N ALA A 181 9.14 1.30 -15.71
CA ALA A 181 10.43 1.01 -15.11
C ALA A 181 10.38 -0.26 -14.24
N VAL A 182 9.37 -0.40 -13.37
CA VAL A 182 9.17 -1.61 -12.57
C VAL A 182 8.91 -2.82 -13.45
N ARG A 183 8.10 -2.70 -14.51
CA ARG A 183 7.82 -3.83 -15.41
C ARG A 183 9.09 -4.35 -16.06
N THR A 184 9.94 -3.44 -16.54
CA THR A 184 11.21 -3.75 -17.20
C THR A 184 12.20 -4.35 -16.21
N ALA A 185 12.39 -3.71 -15.05
CA ALA A 185 13.33 -4.16 -14.03
C ALA A 185 12.95 -5.52 -13.42
N THR A 186 11.65 -5.84 -13.34
CA THR A 186 11.18 -7.10 -12.74
C THR A 186 10.97 -8.24 -13.72
N ARG A 187 11.06 -8.02 -15.05
CA ARG A 187 10.73 -9.03 -16.06
C ARG A 187 11.51 -10.33 -15.88
N ASN A 188 12.84 -10.23 -15.76
CA ASN A 188 13.70 -11.41 -15.62
C ASN A 188 13.52 -12.07 -14.24
N LEU A 189 13.28 -11.28 -13.20
CA LEU A 189 13.00 -11.78 -11.84
C LEU A 189 11.71 -12.59 -11.81
N THR A 190 10.67 -12.15 -12.52
CA THR A 190 9.41 -12.87 -12.67
C THR A 190 9.64 -14.26 -13.27
N THR A 191 10.36 -14.36 -14.39
CA THR A 191 10.62 -15.64 -15.06
C THR A 191 11.48 -16.57 -14.20
N ALA A 192 12.58 -16.04 -13.64
CA ALA A 192 13.46 -16.81 -12.78
C ALA A 192 12.72 -17.26 -11.49
N GLY A 193 11.90 -16.39 -10.89
CA GLY A 193 11.10 -16.70 -9.72
C GLY A 193 10.07 -17.80 -9.99
N LEU A 194 9.41 -17.78 -11.16
CA LEU A 194 8.51 -18.85 -11.58
C LEU A 194 9.26 -20.18 -11.75
N LEU A 195 10.46 -20.16 -12.34
CA LEU A 195 11.28 -21.37 -12.47
C LEU A 195 11.65 -21.95 -11.10
N THR A 196 12.13 -21.13 -10.15
CA THR A 196 12.41 -21.61 -8.79
C THR A 196 11.15 -22.16 -8.13
N PHE A 197 10.00 -21.51 -8.32
CA PHE A 197 8.74 -21.99 -7.78
C PHE A 197 8.38 -23.38 -8.31
N LEU A 198 8.44 -23.58 -9.63
CA LEU A 198 8.16 -24.89 -10.24
C LEU A 198 9.14 -25.95 -9.72
N MET A 199 10.42 -25.63 -9.58
CA MET A 199 11.42 -26.57 -9.06
C MET A 199 11.11 -26.99 -7.61
N LEU A 200 10.89 -26.02 -6.71
CA LEU A 200 10.71 -26.29 -5.28
C LEU A 200 9.32 -26.79 -4.90
N PHE A 201 8.27 -26.29 -5.56
CA PHE A 201 6.87 -26.53 -5.16
C PHE A 201 6.08 -27.34 -6.19
N VAL A 202 6.72 -27.89 -7.22
CA VAL A 202 6.06 -28.84 -8.14
C VAL A 202 6.96 -30.05 -8.36
N PHE A 203 8.19 -29.85 -8.84
CA PHE A 203 9.09 -30.95 -9.17
C PHE A 203 9.59 -31.71 -7.93
N VAL A 204 10.06 -31.02 -6.89
CA VAL A 204 10.52 -31.67 -5.65
C VAL A 204 9.43 -32.53 -5.01
N PRO A 205 8.20 -32.01 -4.75
CA PRO A 205 7.11 -32.83 -4.22
C PRO A 205 6.78 -34.04 -5.11
N ALA A 206 6.70 -33.85 -6.44
CA ALA A 206 6.41 -34.94 -7.36
C ALA A 206 7.51 -36.02 -7.35
N ALA A 207 8.78 -35.63 -7.31
CA ALA A 207 9.92 -36.55 -7.28
C ALA A 207 10.07 -37.29 -5.93
N LEU A 208 9.52 -36.76 -4.84
CA LEU A 208 9.46 -37.49 -3.55
C LEU A 208 8.40 -38.61 -3.57
N LEU A 209 7.30 -38.37 -4.27
CA LEU A 209 6.20 -39.33 -4.43
C LEU A 209 6.55 -40.47 -5.39
N ASP A 210 7.40 -40.21 -6.40
CA ASP A 210 7.89 -41.24 -7.32
C ASP A 210 9.32 -41.69 -6.98
N SER A 211 9.47 -42.93 -6.52
CA SER A 211 10.78 -43.52 -6.19
C SER A 211 11.78 -43.51 -7.35
N HIS A 212 11.32 -43.57 -8.60
CA HIS A 212 12.19 -43.54 -9.78
C HIS A 212 12.76 -42.15 -10.06
N ALA A 213 12.05 -41.10 -9.65
CA ALA A 213 12.45 -39.71 -9.85
C ALA A 213 13.33 -39.14 -8.72
N ARG A 214 13.48 -39.85 -7.59
CA ARG A 214 14.29 -39.40 -6.44
C ARG A 214 15.72 -38.97 -6.76
N PRO A 215 16.47 -39.63 -7.68
CA PRO A 215 17.80 -39.15 -8.07
C PRO A 215 17.80 -37.73 -8.66
N LEU A 216 16.67 -37.24 -9.16
CA LEU A 216 16.51 -35.88 -9.72
C LEU A 216 16.34 -34.80 -8.64
N LEU A 217 16.11 -35.16 -7.37
CA LEU A 217 15.92 -34.20 -6.28
C LEU A 217 17.16 -33.32 -6.07
N TRP A 218 18.35 -33.91 -6.02
CA TRP A 218 19.60 -33.17 -5.83
C TRP A 218 19.88 -32.18 -6.98
N PRO A 219 19.77 -32.58 -8.27
CA PRO A 219 19.80 -31.64 -9.38
C PRO A 219 18.76 -30.52 -9.26
N ALA A 220 17.50 -30.84 -8.94
CA ALA A 220 16.43 -29.85 -8.85
C ALA A 220 16.70 -28.81 -7.75
N VAL A 221 17.12 -29.25 -6.55
CA VAL A 221 17.49 -28.37 -5.43
C VAL A 221 18.72 -27.53 -5.79
N THR A 222 19.72 -28.13 -6.44
CA THR A 222 20.93 -27.42 -6.88
C THR A 222 20.59 -26.32 -7.88
N VAL A 223 19.76 -26.62 -8.88
CA VAL A 223 19.28 -25.65 -9.87
C VAL A 223 18.49 -24.54 -9.19
N ALA A 224 17.60 -24.87 -8.25
CA ALA A 224 16.84 -23.88 -7.49
C ALA A 224 17.75 -22.96 -6.66
N ALA A 225 18.79 -23.50 -6.01
CA ALA A 225 19.76 -22.72 -5.24
C ALA A 225 20.60 -21.79 -6.13
N LEU A 226 21.13 -22.29 -7.25
CA LEU A 226 21.86 -21.48 -8.22
C LEU A 226 20.98 -20.36 -8.80
N ASN A 227 19.72 -20.69 -9.10
CA ASN A 227 18.76 -19.71 -9.60
C ASN A 227 18.42 -18.66 -8.52
N ALA A 228 18.37 -19.03 -7.23
CA ALA A 228 18.18 -18.07 -6.13
C ALA A 228 19.32 -17.05 -6.05
N ILE A 229 20.57 -17.47 -6.25
CA ILE A 229 21.74 -16.57 -6.34
C ILE A 229 21.60 -15.61 -7.52
N LEU A 230 21.20 -16.12 -8.69
CA LEU A 230 20.94 -15.30 -9.88
C LEU A 230 19.81 -14.28 -9.64
N ILE A 231 18.72 -14.70 -8.99
CA ILE A 231 17.61 -13.82 -8.62
C ILE A 231 18.09 -12.74 -7.65
N ALA A 232 18.89 -13.08 -6.64
CA ALA A 232 19.44 -12.10 -5.70
C ALA A 232 20.32 -11.05 -6.40
N TRP A 233 21.16 -11.46 -7.35
CA TRP A 233 21.95 -10.55 -8.16
C TRP A 233 21.08 -9.64 -9.05
N ALA A 234 20.12 -10.22 -9.76
CA ALA A 234 19.18 -9.48 -10.59
C ALA A 234 18.31 -8.51 -9.75
N PHE A 235 17.96 -8.90 -8.52
CA PHE A 235 17.21 -8.08 -7.56
C PHE A 235 18.05 -6.87 -7.16
N MET A 236 19.34 -7.06 -6.85
CA MET A 236 20.24 -5.95 -6.52
C MET A 236 20.35 -4.92 -7.64
N ARG A 237 20.42 -5.39 -8.90
CA ARG A 237 20.44 -4.53 -10.07
C ARG A 237 19.12 -3.76 -10.22
N ALA A 238 18.00 -4.47 -10.23
CA ALA A 238 16.66 -3.88 -10.35
C ALA A 238 16.36 -2.89 -9.20
N ALA A 239 16.75 -3.21 -7.96
CA ALA A 239 16.61 -2.35 -6.80
C ALA A 239 17.42 -1.06 -6.95
N LYS A 240 18.64 -1.15 -7.49
CA LYS A 240 19.46 0.03 -7.80
C LYS A 240 18.79 0.90 -8.86
N ASP A 241 18.29 0.30 -9.94
CA ASP A 241 17.64 1.03 -11.04
C ASP A 241 16.35 1.74 -10.58
N LEU A 242 15.65 1.16 -9.59
CA LEU A 242 14.46 1.75 -8.97
C LEU A 242 14.77 2.70 -7.80
N ASN A 243 16.04 3.04 -7.56
CA ASN A 243 16.51 3.91 -6.48
C ASN A 243 16.12 3.42 -5.06
N VAL A 244 16.01 2.11 -4.86
CA VAL A 244 15.80 1.53 -3.53
C VAL A 244 17.06 1.73 -2.68
N HIS A 245 16.88 2.07 -1.40
CA HIS A 245 18.00 2.34 -0.50
C HIS A 245 18.98 1.17 -0.38
N LYS A 246 20.29 1.50 -0.30
CA LYS A 246 21.39 0.52 -0.30
C LYS A 246 21.27 -0.54 0.79
N ALA A 247 20.90 -0.16 2.01
CA ALA A 247 20.76 -1.12 3.11
C ALA A 247 19.61 -2.10 2.87
N GLY A 248 18.44 -1.60 2.47
CA GLY A 248 17.25 -2.43 2.20
C GLY A 248 17.49 -3.43 1.07
N ARG A 249 18.13 -3.00 -0.02
CA ARG A 249 18.44 -3.91 -1.14
C ARG A 249 19.38 -5.04 -0.74
N ILE A 250 20.40 -4.79 0.08
CA ILE A 250 21.38 -5.81 0.51
C ILE A 250 20.71 -6.84 1.42
N VAL A 251 19.93 -6.38 2.39
CA VAL A 251 19.20 -7.28 3.30
C VAL A 251 18.28 -8.20 2.51
N HIS A 252 17.43 -7.65 1.64
CA HIS A 252 16.49 -8.47 0.86
C HIS A 252 17.17 -9.37 -0.18
N ALA A 253 18.26 -8.92 -0.80
CA ALA A 253 19.04 -9.79 -1.70
C ALA A 253 19.68 -10.96 -0.93
N THR A 254 20.15 -10.71 0.29
CA THR A 254 20.73 -11.75 1.16
C THR A 254 19.67 -12.75 1.59
N GLU A 255 18.48 -12.29 2.01
CA GLU A 255 17.33 -13.16 2.29
C GLU A 255 16.97 -14.03 1.08
N VAL A 256 16.88 -13.43 -0.11
CA VAL A 256 16.55 -14.15 -1.35
C VAL A 256 17.62 -15.19 -1.73
N ALA A 257 18.91 -14.89 -1.49
CA ALA A 257 20.00 -15.82 -1.77
C ALA A 257 20.07 -16.99 -0.78
N LEU A 258 19.89 -16.71 0.52
CA LEU A 258 20.00 -17.70 1.58
C LEU A 258 18.74 -18.54 1.76
N LEU A 259 17.58 -18.03 1.34
CA LEU A 259 16.28 -18.69 1.49
C LEU A 259 15.62 -18.85 0.11
N PRO A 260 15.98 -19.90 -0.67
CA PRO A 260 15.47 -20.09 -2.03
C PRO A 260 13.94 -20.13 -2.15
N PHE A 261 13.23 -20.53 -1.09
CA PHE A 261 11.77 -20.52 -1.07
C PHE A 261 11.16 -19.10 -1.07
N LEU A 262 11.94 -18.07 -0.72
CA LEU A 262 11.53 -16.66 -0.82
C LEU A 262 11.78 -16.06 -2.21
N SER A 263 12.70 -16.64 -2.99
CA SER A 263 13.11 -16.09 -4.28
C SER A 263 11.98 -15.91 -5.31
N PRO A 264 10.93 -16.75 -5.36
CA PRO A 264 9.79 -16.53 -6.26
C PRO A 264 9.06 -15.21 -6.05
N ARG A 265 9.17 -14.61 -4.85
CA ARG A 265 8.48 -13.37 -4.45
C ARG A 265 9.36 -12.12 -4.64
N ALA A 266 10.60 -12.27 -5.08
CA ALA A 266 11.57 -11.16 -5.19
C ALA A 266 11.07 -10.00 -6.07
N ALA A 267 10.44 -10.31 -7.21
CA ALA A 267 9.84 -9.31 -8.10
C ALA A 267 8.71 -8.52 -7.43
N GLU A 268 7.88 -9.19 -6.64
CA GLU A 268 6.76 -8.55 -5.95
C GLU A 268 7.24 -7.65 -4.80
N ARG A 269 8.26 -8.08 -4.05
CA ARG A 269 8.88 -7.24 -3.00
C ARG A 269 9.41 -5.91 -3.56
N LEU A 270 10.01 -5.92 -4.76
CA LEU A 270 10.41 -4.67 -5.44
C LEU A 270 9.22 -3.82 -5.87
N ALA A 271 8.21 -4.44 -6.45
CA ALA A 271 7.02 -3.74 -6.94
C ALA A 271 6.22 -3.11 -5.79
N LEU A 272 6.18 -3.77 -4.62
CA LEU A 272 5.35 -3.40 -3.48
C LEU A 272 5.53 -1.93 -3.10
N HIS A 273 6.77 -1.46 -3.02
CA HIS A 273 7.05 -0.10 -2.57
C HIS A 273 7.28 0.91 -3.70
N ALA A 274 7.17 0.48 -4.96
CA ALA A 274 7.53 1.31 -6.10
C ALA A 274 6.58 2.48 -6.35
N MET A 275 5.34 2.40 -5.84
CA MET A 275 4.33 3.47 -5.95
C MET A 275 4.20 4.29 -4.66
N LEU A 276 5.07 4.05 -3.67
CA LEU A 276 5.14 4.92 -2.51
C LEU A 276 5.57 6.31 -2.95
N GLY A 277 4.84 7.33 -2.50
CA GLY A 277 5.06 8.71 -2.92
C GLY A 277 3.99 9.26 -3.84
N PHE A 278 3.16 8.41 -4.47
CA PHE A 278 1.98 8.85 -5.21
C PHE A 278 0.71 8.70 -4.37
N GLU A 279 -0.31 9.50 -4.68
CA GLU A 279 -1.62 9.36 -4.03
C GLU A 279 -2.33 8.09 -4.52
N PRO A 280 -2.98 7.31 -3.63
CA PRO A 280 -3.66 6.07 -4.02
C PRO A 280 -4.66 6.24 -5.17
N VAL A 281 -5.42 7.34 -5.16
CA VAL A 281 -6.39 7.66 -6.21
C VAL A 281 -5.72 7.94 -7.56
N ALA A 282 -4.58 8.62 -7.58
CA ALA A 282 -3.83 8.88 -8.80
C ALA A 282 -3.31 7.57 -9.41
N VAL A 283 -2.80 6.66 -8.56
CA VAL A 283 -2.35 5.33 -8.99
C VAL A 283 -3.51 4.48 -9.48
N ALA A 284 -4.67 4.51 -8.80
CA ALA A 284 -5.86 3.80 -9.24
C ALA A 284 -6.30 4.25 -10.64
N LEU A 285 -6.28 5.56 -10.92
CA LEU A 285 -6.68 6.12 -12.21
C LEU A 285 -5.72 5.73 -13.37
N GLU A 286 -4.47 5.38 -13.08
CA GLU A 286 -3.51 4.89 -14.08
C GLU A 286 -3.49 3.35 -14.20
N LEU A 287 -3.81 2.64 -13.12
CA LEU A 287 -3.56 1.21 -13.01
C LEU A 287 -4.82 0.35 -13.12
N CYS A 288 -5.96 0.85 -12.63
CA CYS A 288 -7.21 0.13 -12.57
C CYS A 288 -8.09 0.38 -13.80
N LYS A 289 -9.11 -0.46 -13.96
CA LYS A 289 -10.18 -0.19 -14.94
C LYS A 289 -10.97 1.06 -14.57
N PRO A 290 -11.59 1.75 -15.54
CA PRO A 290 -12.38 2.96 -15.30
C PRO A 290 -13.40 2.82 -14.16
N ALA A 291 -14.22 1.77 -14.13
CA ALA A 291 -15.22 1.57 -13.08
C ALA A 291 -14.61 1.49 -11.67
N VAL A 292 -13.52 0.73 -11.52
CA VAL A 292 -12.82 0.55 -10.24
C VAL A 292 -12.07 1.83 -9.85
N ALA A 293 -11.43 2.48 -10.81
CA ALA A 293 -10.74 3.74 -10.57
C ALA A 293 -11.73 4.85 -10.13
N ASN A 294 -12.91 4.90 -10.74
CA ASN A 294 -13.99 5.81 -10.36
C ASN A 294 -14.49 5.54 -8.94
N GLU A 295 -14.59 4.29 -8.51
CA GLU A 295 -14.97 3.94 -7.13
C GLU A 295 -13.93 4.43 -6.11
N VAL A 296 -12.63 4.24 -6.39
CA VAL A 296 -11.54 4.76 -5.54
C VAL A 296 -11.57 6.29 -5.52
N ALA A 297 -11.74 6.92 -6.67
CA ALA A 297 -11.85 8.37 -6.79
C ALA A 297 -13.05 8.94 -6.03
N ALA A 298 -14.22 8.34 -6.18
CA ALA A 298 -15.43 8.74 -5.46
C ALA A 298 -15.23 8.63 -3.95
N THR A 299 -14.58 7.55 -3.49
CA THR A 299 -14.26 7.38 -2.06
C THR A 299 -13.29 8.45 -1.55
N ALA A 300 -12.21 8.73 -2.29
CA ALA A 300 -11.25 9.78 -1.92
C ALA A 300 -11.92 11.17 -1.90
N LEU A 301 -12.74 11.46 -2.92
CA LEU A 301 -13.45 12.72 -3.07
C LEU A 301 -14.45 12.94 -1.92
N ARG A 302 -15.31 11.96 -1.62
CA ARG A 302 -16.23 12.04 -0.47
C ARG A 302 -15.50 12.23 0.85
N ARG A 303 -14.36 11.54 1.03
CA ARG A 303 -13.56 11.66 2.27
C ARG A 303 -12.93 13.04 2.43
N LEU A 304 -12.50 13.66 1.33
CA LEU A 304 -11.96 15.01 1.35
C LEU A 304 -13.07 16.05 1.47
N SER A 305 -14.21 15.90 0.77
CA SER A 305 -15.33 16.87 0.80
C SER A 305 -16.09 16.89 2.12
N HIS A 306 -16.18 15.75 2.81
CA HIS A 306 -16.87 15.62 4.10
C HIS A 306 -15.90 15.07 5.14
N PRO A 307 -14.91 15.86 5.61
CA PRO A 307 -13.94 15.41 6.60
C PRO A 307 -14.63 15.06 7.91
N LEU A 308 -14.01 14.16 8.69
CA LEU A 308 -14.35 14.03 10.10
C LEU A 308 -13.82 15.27 10.83
N PRO A 309 -14.49 15.74 11.90
CA PRO A 309 -14.04 16.87 12.68
C PRO A 309 -12.63 16.57 13.18
N PRO A 310 -11.71 17.54 13.07
CA PRO A 310 -10.39 17.35 13.62
C PRO A 310 -10.52 17.12 15.11
N LEU A 311 -9.56 16.37 15.67
CA LEU A 311 -9.35 16.39 17.11
C LEU A 311 -8.97 17.83 17.50
N GLU A 312 -9.40 18.27 18.68
CA GLU A 312 -9.30 19.66 19.13
C GLU A 312 -7.90 20.25 18.87
N GLY A 313 -7.86 21.45 18.26
CA GLY A 313 -6.62 22.20 18.03
C GLY A 313 -5.83 21.83 16.78
N ALA A 314 -6.27 20.89 15.93
CA ALA A 314 -5.53 20.53 14.72
C ALA A 314 -6.02 21.27 13.45
N ASN A 315 -5.16 22.12 12.87
CA ASN A 315 -5.45 22.77 11.58
C ASN A 315 -5.07 21.89 10.37
N ILE A 316 -5.96 20.97 9.98
CA ILE A 316 -5.77 20.09 8.81
C ILE A 316 -6.35 20.65 7.50
N GLU A 317 -7.13 21.72 7.61
CA GLU A 317 -7.97 22.25 6.53
C GLU A 317 -7.20 22.72 5.29
N PRO A 318 -6.07 23.45 5.41
CA PRO A 318 -5.30 23.90 4.25
C PRO A 318 -4.80 22.74 3.40
N MET A 319 -4.29 21.66 4.03
CA MET A 319 -3.81 20.48 3.32
C MET A 319 -4.95 19.78 2.57
N ARG A 320 -6.09 19.61 3.25
CA ARG A 320 -7.28 18.97 2.70
C ARG A 320 -7.76 19.69 1.45
N GLN A 321 -7.86 21.02 1.49
CA GLN A 321 -8.27 21.83 0.34
C GLN A 321 -7.33 21.67 -0.85
N ARG A 322 -6.01 21.66 -0.62
CA ARG A 322 -5.02 21.45 -1.70
C ARG A 322 -5.12 20.06 -2.32
N LEU A 323 -5.31 19.02 -1.51
CA LEU A 323 -5.54 17.65 -2.01
C LEU A 323 -6.83 17.55 -2.81
N LEU A 324 -7.91 18.19 -2.34
CA LEU A 324 -9.18 18.23 -3.03
C LEU A 324 -9.05 18.92 -4.39
N ALA A 325 -8.34 20.05 -4.46
CA ALA A 325 -8.06 20.75 -5.71
C ALA A 325 -7.24 19.87 -6.68
N ALA A 326 -6.15 19.25 -6.21
CA ALA A 326 -5.32 18.37 -7.03
C ALA A 326 -6.10 17.14 -7.54
N LEU A 327 -6.95 16.55 -6.69
CA LEU A 327 -7.84 15.47 -7.10
C LEU A 327 -8.80 15.92 -8.20
N ARG A 328 -9.45 17.07 -8.05
CA ARG A 328 -10.35 17.62 -9.07
C ARG A 328 -9.64 17.84 -10.40
N THR A 329 -8.45 18.43 -10.39
CA THR A 329 -7.63 18.57 -11.60
C THR A 329 -7.32 17.22 -12.24
N ALA A 330 -6.97 16.20 -11.45
CA ALA A 330 -6.69 14.85 -11.96
C ALA A 330 -7.93 14.14 -12.53
N LEU A 331 -9.13 14.44 -12.03
CA LEU A 331 -10.41 13.93 -12.56
C LEU A 331 -10.79 14.64 -13.87
N GLN A 332 -10.68 15.97 -13.89
CA GLN A 332 -10.93 16.79 -15.09
C GLN A 332 -10.02 16.39 -16.24
N ALA A 333 -8.73 16.16 -15.99
CA ALA A 333 -7.77 15.69 -16.99
C ALA A 333 -8.15 14.35 -17.65
N ARG A 334 -9.05 13.58 -17.04
CA ARG A 334 -9.57 12.30 -17.57
C ARG A 334 -11.04 12.37 -17.97
N ASN A 335 -11.64 13.56 -18.03
CA ASN A 335 -13.07 13.77 -18.31
C ASN A 335 -14.00 12.97 -17.38
N ILE A 336 -13.62 12.81 -16.11
CA ILE A 336 -14.45 12.15 -15.10
C ILE A 336 -15.31 13.22 -14.42
N ASP A 337 -16.62 13.04 -14.50
CA ASP A 337 -17.61 13.95 -13.93
C ASP A 337 -17.67 13.84 -12.39
N GLU A 338 -17.25 14.91 -11.70
CA GLU A 338 -17.25 15.00 -10.24
C GLU A 338 -18.65 14.81 -9.64
N ALA A 339 -19.68 15.39 -10.28
CA ALA A 339 -21.05 15.35 -9.78
C ALA A 339 -21.58 13.92 -9.74
N LYS A 340 -21.23 13.10 -10.74
CA LYS A 340 -21.58 11.66 -10.76
C LYS A 340 -20.90 10.87 -9.65
N LEU A 341 -19.67 11.22 -9.28
CA LEU A 341 -18.94 10.52 -8.20
C LEU A 341 -19.48 10.88 -6.80
N LEU A 342 -20.05 12.08 -6.65
CA LEU A 342 -20.69 12.56 -5.43
C LEU A 342 -22.20 12.34 -5.39
N ALA A 343 -22.78 11.77 -6.45
CA ALA A 343 -24.21 11.50 -6.51
C ALA A 343 -24.66 10.61 -5.34
N ALA A 344 -25.86 10.90 -4.84
CA ALA A 344 -26.52 10.08 -3.83
C ALA A 344 -26.63 8.62 -4.35
N PRO A 345 -26.52 7.62 -3.46
CA PRO A 345 -26.69 6.23 -3.86
C PRO A 345 -28.15 5.98 -4.22
N ASN A 346 -28.40 5.03 -5.13
CA ASN A 346 -29.77 4.57 -5.40
C ASN A 346 -30.39 3.99 -4.11
N ALA A 347 -31.65 4.34 -3.84
CA ALA A 347 -32.35 3.87 -2.64
C ALA A 347 -32.37 2.34 -2.56
N ILE A 348 -31.96 1.78 -1.41
CA ILE A 348 -32.01 0.36 -1.09
C ILE A 348 -33.24 0.12 -0.22
N GLY A 349 -34.41 0.06 -0.85
CA GLY A 349 -35.70 -0.10 -0.17
C GLY A 349 -36.55 1.16 -0.16
N ALA A 350 -37.86 0.99 0.06
CA ALA A 350 -38.85 2.08 0.07
C ALA A 350 -38.80 2.93 1.35
N ASP A 351 -38.12 2.44 2.38
CA ASP A 351 -37.94 3.04 3.70
C ASP A 351 -36.64 3.83 3.83
N ALA A 352 -35.81 3.93 2.78
CA ALA A 352 -34.59 4.71 2.80
C ALA A 352 -34.90 6.19 2.53
N HIS A 353 -34.72 7.04 3.54
CA HIS A 353 -35.07 8.48 3.47
C HIS A 353 -33.86 9.40 3.45
N SER A 354 -32.75 8.99 4.06
CA SER A 354 -31.50 9.78 4.09
C SER A 354 -30.27 8.91 3.85
N HIS A 355 -29.14 9.56 3.56
CA HIS A 355 -27.86 8.90 3.40
C HIS A 355 -26.71 9.75 3.96
N CYS A 356 -25.61 9.11 4.32
CA CYS A 356 -24.39 9.83 4.68
C CYS A 356 -23.56 10.16 3.43
N PRO A 357 -23.22 11.43 3.15
CA PRO A 357 -22.46 11.81 1.97
C PRO A 357 -20.98 11.36 2.00
N ARG A 358 -20.49 10.87 3.15
CA ARG A 358 -19.13 10.33 3.28
C ARG A 358 -19.07 8.84 2.97
N CYS A 359 -19.84 8.02 3.70
CA CYS A 359 -19.80 6.56 3.59
C CYS A 359 -20.87 5.96 2.66
N LEU A 360 -21.84 6.75 2.21
CA LEU A 360 -23.00 6.36 1.39
C LEU A 360 -23.94 5.33 2.04
N MET A 361 -23.83 5.08 3.35
CA MET A 361 -24.83 4.30 4.07
C MET A 361 -26.16 5.05 4.10
N GLN A 362 -27.25 4.30 3.92
CA GLN A 362 -28.62 4.81 3.89
C GLN A 362 -29.33 4.54 5.21
N TYR A 363 -30.26 5.41 5.57
CA TYR A 363 -30.96 5.40 6.85
C TYR A 363 -32.47 5.61 6.66
N ARG A 364 -33.24 5.02 7.57
CA ARG A 364 -34.70 5.15 7.63
C ARG A 364 -35.18 6.45 8.26
N GLN A 365 -34.28 7.19 8.91
CA GLN A 365 -34.65 8.45 9.53
C GLN A 365 -34.75 9.53 8.44
N PRO A 366 -35.84 10.31 8.41
CA PRO A 366 -35.90 11.47 7.53
C PRO A 366 -34.79 12.46 7.93
N PRO A 367 -34.17 13.14 6.96
CA PRO A 367 -33.13 14.12 7.26
C PRO A 367 -33.77 15.35 7.92
N ASP A 368 -33.40 15.63 9.16
CA ASP A 368 -33.74 16.85 9.89
C ASP A 368 -32.67 17.95 9.72
N GLY A 369 -31.57 17.65 9.00
CA GLY A 369 -30.42 18.54 8.83
C GLY A 369 -29.48 18.60 10.03
N THR A 370 -29.77 17.86 11.11
CA THR A 370 -28.97 17.85 12.35
C THR A 370 -28.53 16.46 12.78
N THR A 371 -29.18 15.41 12.29
CA THR A 371 -28.88 14.02 12.65
C THR A 371 -27.52 13.62 12.08
N PRO A 372 -26.55 13.28 12.94
CA PRO A 372 -25.25 12.81 12.49
C PRO A 372 -25.29 11.35 12.07
N CYS A 373 -24.47 10.97 11.10
CA CYS A 373 -24.25 9.58 10.73
C CYS A 373 -23.69 8.78 11.92
N PRO A 374 -24.31 7.65 12.34
CA PRO A 374 -23.80 6.82 13.44
C PRO A 374 -22.37 6.29 13.23
N HIS A 375 -21.96 6.07 11.98
CA HIS A 375 -20.62 5.55 11.65
C HIS A 375 -19.57 6.65 11.50
N CYS A 376 -19.95 7.82 10.96
CA CYS A 376 -19.03 8.95 10.77
C CYS A 376 -19.12 9.99 11.91
N LYS A 377 -20.05 9.80 12.87
CA LYS A 377 -20.37 10.58 14.09
C LYS A 377 -20.68 12.07 13.95
N SER A 378 -20.29 12.69 12.85
CA SER A 378 -20.17 14.14 12.72
C SER A 378 -20.63 14.66 11.36
N VAL A 379 -20.80 13.75 10.41
CA VAL A 379 -21.28 14.07 9.07
C VAL A 379 -22.80 14.03 9.11
N THR A 380 -23.43 15.19 8.91
CA THR A 380 -24.88 15.33 8.81
C THR A 380 -25.45 14.48 7.68
N LEU A 381 -26.57 13.81 7.93
CA LEU A 381 -27.28 13.04 6.92
C LEU A 381 -27.95 13.96 5.89
N LEU A 382 -27.88 13.59 4.61
CA LEU A 382 -28.54 14.29 3.51
C LEU A 382 -29.77 13.52 3.03
N PRO A 383 -30.80 14.20 2.48
CA PRO A 383 -31.91 13.53 1.82
C PRO A 383 -31.44 12.63 0.68
N LEU A 384 -32.08 11.48 0.53
CA LEU A 384 -32.03 10.72 -0.72
C LEU A 384 -32.83 11.49 -1.78
N ALA A 385 -32.31 11.56 -3.00
CA ALA A 385 -33.09 12.11 -4.11
C ALA A 385 -34.34 11.23 -4.30
N SER A 386 -35.52 11.83 -4.25
CA SER A 386 -36.76 11.14 -4.59
C SER A 386 -36.68 10.70 -6.05
N VAL A 387 -36.73 9.38 -6.27
CA VAL A 387 -36.77 8.79 -7.62
C VAL A 387 -38.08 9.15 -8.31
#